data_AF-A0A957JHP6-F1
#
_entry.id   AF-A0A957JHP6-F1
#
_cell.length_a   1.000
_cell.length_b   1.000
_cell.length_c   1.000
_cell.angle_alpha   90.00
_cell.angle_beta   90.00
_cell.angle_gamma   90.00
#
_symmetry.space_group_name_H-M   'P 1'
#
loop_
_entity.id
_entity.type
_entity.pdbx_description
1 polymer ?
#
loop_
_entity_poly.entity_id
_entity_poly.type
_entity_poly.pdbx_seq_one_letter_code
_entity_poly.pdbx_strand_id
1 'polypeptide(L)'
;MPDKRHPAGAARLLIPLLLVTAILLLTIFQVTAQEAAVPLAPPDAAAGLQVYAERCANCHGPLGNGDGELAARSAVPPVVFTDPEYIRQARPGLMFTTITNGIMGDNGPTMPPFGPSSSNPIDEATRWDLIAAVYSLATPADSLAAGQVVYEANCQSCHGESGTEAFDLTDQTYWANRSNQDVFTALQGDTIADHTYTLDEDALWQVVDYSRSFSYVYEDPQAAFAPLPAGTIAGSVLNGTQNAMLTTPISITLNAFSPDFQIALTQTTTLDDQGSFFFEVTDVAPDLVYVVTLDYQGVQFGSDFGSLSRSQPSLEIPVIVYDTTTDPAGVTIDQIHVILEFGEGQVVVNELYQFGNSSPTVYVGPTGNNREGTVQIALPAGAQNPVFQRTFGSLDNFLPVNNMIPLEDAWADTVPIRPGRASMSLLTRYTLPYEGETTIEHPVFYDLVNANLVLPDVGVALDDNGQWVSGGAQSLDGSNFLSYALSNLPAGSDLTIILNGEPTQVTDGSGNTIAAPRSQTNELLIGGGVLLIAAAVAIYFISNRRTAALAAAATVPPEPPAPPELPPGAPAPGRDEILLAIADLDDAYERGEITEEAYQARRQELKELL
;
A
#
# COMPACT_ATOMS: atom_id res chain seq x y z
N MET A 1 92.81 34.20 -8.60
CA MET A 1 91.69 35.14 -8.80
C MET A 1 90.93 34.71 -10.05
N PRO A 2 89.59 34.75 -10.12
CA PRO A 2 88.55 34.79 -9.09
C PRO A 2 87.52 33.62 -9.20
N ASP A 3 86.68 33.60 -8.19
CA ASP A 3 85.43 32.85 -7.93
C ASP A 3 84.32 33.11 -8.98
N LYS A 4 83.53 32.09 -9.32
CA LYS A 4 82.14 32.23 -9.80
C LYS A 4 81.29 31.02 -9.38
N ARG A 5 80.42 31.29 -8.41
CA ARG A 5 79.30 30.46 -7.94
C ARG A 5 78.23 30.30 -9.04
N HIS A 6 77.64 29.11 -9.11
CA HIS A 6 76.35 28.83 -9.77
C HIS A 6 75.35 28.28 -8.73
N PRO A 7 74.03 28.49 -8.92
CA PRO A 7 73.05 28.56 -7.84
C PRO A 7 72.49 27.19 -7.42
N ALA A 8 72.14 27.10 -6.14
CA ALA A 8 71.43 26.00 -5.53
C ALA A 8 69.95 25.97 -6.00
N GLY A 9 69.58 24.93 -6.73
CA GLY A 9 68.20 24.64 -7.14
C GLY A 9 67.61 23.45 -6.36
N ALA A 10 66.67 23.75 -5.46
CA ALA A 10 65.38 23.09 -5.27
C ALA A 10 65.25 21.54 -5.14
N ALA A 11 66.31 20.74 -5.04
CA ALA A 11 66.19 19.28 -5.07
C ALA A 11 66.22 18.55 -3.70
N ARG A 12 66.30 19.27 -2.56
CA ARG A 12 66.59 18.64 -1.24
C ARG A 12 65.43 18.54 -0.23
N LEU A 13 64.21 18.96 -0.58
CA LEU A 13 63.06 18.95 0.36
C LEU A 13 61.89 18.03 -0.04
N LEU A 14 61.92 17.39 -1.22
CA LEU A 14 60.82 16.52 -1.67
C LEU A 14 60.91 15.07 -1.17
N ILE A 15 62.11 14.59 -0.84
CA ILE A 15 62.32 13.19 -0.41
C ILE A 15 61.85 12.93 1.03
N PRO A 16 62.09 13.80 2.04
CA PRO A 16 61.62 13.51 3.40
C PRO A 16 60.11 13.73 3.57
N LEU A 17 59.47 14.56 2.74
CA LEU A 17 58.03 14.80 2.82
C LEU A 17 57.20 13.66 2.21
N LEU A 18 57.68 13.04 1.13
CA LEU A 18 57.04 11.87 0.51
C LEU A 18 57.17 10.59 1.35
N LEU A 19 58.26 10.43 2.11
CA LEU A 19 58.44 9.30 3.04
C LEU A 19 57.58 9.45 4.31
N VAL A 20 57.41 10.67 4.83
CA VAL A 20 56.53 10.90 5.99
C VAL A 20 55.06 10.79 5.60
N THR A 21 54.63 11.23 4.41
CA THR A 21 53.25 11.02 3.96
C THR A 21 52.96 9.57 3.57
N ALA A 22 53.92 8.82 3.01
CA ALA A 22 53.74 7.39 2.76
C ALA A 22 53.65 6.58 4.07
N ILE A 23 54.40 6.96 5.12
CA ILE A 23 54.30 6.32 6.45
C ILE A 23 53.01 6.75 7.17
N LEU A 24 52.55 8.00 7.03
CA LEU A 24 51.27 8.46 7.59
C LEU A 24 50.04 7.86 6.86
N LEU A 25 50.16 7.55 5.57
CA LEU A 25 49.13 6.85 4.78
C LEU A 25 49.17 5.33 4.97
N LEU A 26 50.31 4.73 5.34
CA LEU A 26 50.37 3.31 5.72
C LEU A 26 49.84 3.04 7.14
N THR A 27 49.72 4.06 8.01
CA THR A 27 49.18 3.89 9.37
C THR A 27 47.65 4.01 9.47
N ILE A 28 46.94 4.33 8.38
CA ILE A 28 45.47 4.54 8.40
C ILE A 28 44.67 3.34 7.85
N PHE A 29 45.33 2.28 7.38
CA PHE A 29 44.69 1.01 7.04
C PHE A 29 45.27 -0.16 7.85
N GLN A 30 45.28 -0.03 9.17
CA GLN A 30 45.08 -1.22 10.00
C GLN A 30 43.57 -1.48 9.99
N VAL A 31 43.06 -2.07 8.90
CA VAL A 31 41.80 -2.83 9.01
C VAL A 31 42.18 -4.00 9.90
N THR A 32 41.98 -3.85 11.20
CA THR A 32 41.88 -5.00 12.07
C THR A 32 40.68 -5.76 11.55
N ALA A 33 40.91 -6.82 10.77
CA ALA A 33 39.89 -7.86 10.60
C ALA A 33 39.58 -8.30 12.02
N GLN A 34 38.47 -7.82 12.56
CA GLN A 34 38.00 -8.24 13.87
C GLN A 34 37.55 -9.67 13.66
N GLU A 35 38.44 -10.60 14.03
CA GLU A 35 38.09 -12.01 14.16
C GLU A 35 36.85 -12.07 15.05
N ALA A 36 35.76 -12.64 14.52
CA ALA A 36 34.49 -12.69 15.23
C ALA A 36 34.76 -13.31 16.62
N ALA A 37 34.30 -12.64 17.68
CA ALA A 37 34.49 -13.21 19.00
C ALA A 37 33.66 -14.50 19.07
N VAL A 38 34.37 -15.60 19.27
CA VAL A 38 33.76 -16.90 19.56
C VAL A 38 32.95 -16.75 20.85
N PRO A 39 31.73 -17.33 20.94
CA PRO A 39 30.89 -17.15 22.11
C PRO A 39 31.57 -17.78 23.33
N LEU A 40 31.44 -17.13 24.48
CA LEU A 40 32.04 -17.62 25.74
C LEU A 40 31.24 -18.75 26.37
N ALA A 41 29.97 -18.90 25.98
CA ALA A 41 29.06 -19.94 26.43
C ALA A 41 28.42 -20.61 25.20
N PRO A 42 27.94 -21.86 25.31
CA PRO A 42 27.22 -22.51 24.22
C PRO A 42 26.00 -21.67 23.79
N PRO A 43 25.85 -21.36 22.49
CA PRO A 43 24.65 -20.71 21.97
C PRO A 43 23.40 -21.57 22.13
N ASP A 44 22.23 -20.93 22.15
CA ASP A 44 20.93 -21.55 22.42
C ASP A 44 20.11 -21.75 21.13
N ALA A 45 19.87 -23.01 20.75
CA ALA A 45 19.10 -23.31 19.55
C ALA A 45 17.62 -22.90 19.67
N ALA A 46 17.01 -22.93 20.86
CA ALA A 46 15.62 -22.53 21.04
C ALA A 46 15.45 -21.01 20.82
N ALA A 47 16.39 -20.20 21.33
CA ALA A 47 16.43 -18.77 21.05
C ALA A 47 16.67 -18.50 19.55
N GLY A 48 17.58 -19.25 18.93
CA GLY A 48 17.86 -19.15 17.50
C GLY A 48 16.67 -19.52 16.62
N LEU A 49 15.92 -20.56 16.97
CA LEU A 49 14.77 -21.05 16.21
C LEU A 49 13.62 -20.02 16.15
N GLN A 50 13.44 -19.23 17.21
CA GLN A 50 12.46 -18.13 17.21
C GLN A 50 12.80 -17.08 16.14
N VAL A 51 14.04 -16.61 16.14
CA VAL A 51 14.51 -15.62 15.16
C VAL A 51 14.58 -16.22 13.75
N TYR A 52 14.93 -17.51 13.64
CA TYR A 52 14.94 -18.24 12.37
C TYR A 52 13.55 -18.28 11.74
N ALA A 53 12.51 -18.61 12.52
CA ALA A 53 11.12 -18.66 12.03
C ALA A 53 10.67 -17.30 11.47
N GLU A 54 11.03 -16.21 12.14
CA GLU A 54 10.66 -14.85 11.73
C GLU A 54 11.45 -14.32 10.53
N ARG A 55 12.74 -14.67 10.42
CA ARG A 55 13.69 -13.96 9.53
C ARG A 55 14.37 -14.82 8.47
N CYS A 56 14.35 -16.14 8.61
CA CYS A 56 15.11 -17.06 7.77
C CYS A 56 14.24 -18.10 7.07
N ALA A 57 13.16 -18.56 7.72
CA ALA A 57 12.29 -19.64 7.24
C ALA A 57 11.56 -19.30 5.93
N ASN A 58 11.30 -18.02 5.65
CA ASN A 58 10.73 -17.55 4.39
C ASN A 58 11.58 -17.91 3.16
N CYS A 59 12.90 -18.07 3.33
CA CYS A 59 13.80 -18.56 2.28
C CYS A 59 14.25 -20.01 2.55
N HIS A 60 14.78 -20.30 3.74
CA HIS A 60 15.38 -21.60 4.05
C HIS A 60 14.36 -22.69 4.43
N GLY A 61 13.07 -22.36 4.50
CA GLY A 61 12.00 -23.27 4.91
C GLY A 61 11.86 -23.37 6.43
N PRO A 62 10.64 -23.65 6.97
CA PRO A 62 10.43 -23.77 8.42
C PRO A 62 11.29 -24.85 9.09
N LEU A 63 11.66 -25.89 8.33
CA LEU A 63 12.49 -27.01 8.78
C LEU A 63 13.89 -27.05 8.14
N GLY A 64 14.33 -25.94 7.53
CA GLY A 64 15.67 -25.87 6.94
C GLY A 64 15.85 -26.64 5.63
N ASN A 65 14.75 -27.02 4.96
CA ASN A 65 14.78 -27.82 3.72
C ASN A 65 14.97 -26.99 2.44
N GLY A 66 15.21 -25.68 2.55
CA GLY A 66 15.37 -24.78 1.41
C GLY A 66 14.08 -24.54 0.62
N ASP A 67 12.92 -24.80 1.23
CA ASP A 67 11.59 -24.80 0.62
C ASP A 67 10.69 -23.65 1.10
N GLY A 68 11.28 -22.56 1.58
CA GLY A 68 10.53 -21.35 1.97
C GLY A 68 9.78 -20.74 0.79
N GLU A 69 8.72 -19.97 1.06
CA GLU A 69 7.87 -19.35 0.01
C GLU A 69 8.68 -18.50 -0.98
N LEU A 70 9.75 -17.85 -0.51
CA LEU A 70 10.63 -17.04 -1.34
C LEU A 70 11.75 -17.85 -2.02
N ALA A 71 11.96 -19.12 -1.65
CA ALA A 71 13.02 -19.96 -2.23
C ALA A 71 12.88 -20.08 -3.76
N ALA A 72 11.65 -20.30 -4.25
CA ALA A 72 11.36 -20.42 -5.68
C ALA A 72 11.60 -19.12 -6.47
N ARG A 73 11.66 -17.97 -5.79
CA ARG A 73 11.89 -16.64 -6.38
C ARG A 73 13.36 -16.22 -6.30
N SER A 74 14.18 -16.97 -5.58
CA SER A 74 15.61 -16.68 -5.43
C SER A 74 16.40 -17.10 -6.68
N ALA A 75 17.31 -16.25 -7.12
CA ALA A 75 18.22 -16.56 -8.23
C ALA A 75 19.22 -17.68 -7.88
N VAL A 76 19.53 -17.83 -6.59
CA VAL A 76 20.35 -18.93 -6.06
C VAL A 76 19.50 -19.66 -5.01
N PRO A 77 19.26 -20.97 -5.18
CA PRO A 77 18.51 -21.74 -4.20
C PRO A 77 19.10 -21.59 -2.79
N PRO A 78 18.27 -21.35 -1.77
CA PRO A 78 18.72 -21.36 -0.39
C PRO A 78 19.38 -22.70 -0.04
N VAL A 79 20.35 -22.66 0.87
CA VAL A 79 21.00 -23.87 1.37
C VAL A 79 19.96 -24.74 2.09
N VAL A 80 20.01 -26.04 1.80
CA VAL A 80 19.27 -27.10 2.50
C VAL A 80 20.11 -27.55 3.69
N PHE A 81 19.77 -27.08 4.89
CA PHE A 81 20.54 -27.38 6.10
C PHE A 81 20.45 -28.85 6.51
N THR A 82 19.35 -29.51 6.17
CA THR A 82 19.10 -30.93 6.41
C THR A 82 19.88 -31.85 5.47
N ASP A 83 20.58 -31.31 4.45
CA ASP A 83 21.45 -32.08 3.57
C ASP A 83 22.71 -32.53 4.35
N PRO A 84 22.90 -33.85 4.56
CA PRO A 84 24.07 -34.36 5.29
C PRO A 84 25.40 -33.95 4.63
N GLU A 85 25.46 -33.83 3.30
CA GLU A 85 26.70 -33.45 2.62
C GLU A 85 27.11 -32.02 2.95
N TYR A 86 26.14 -31.11 3.03
CA TYR A 86 26.37 -29.72 3.43
C TYR A 86 26.73 -29.60 4.91
N ILE A 87 25.86 -30.07 5.80
CA ILE A 87 26.01 -29.78 7.23
C ILE A 87 27.27 -30.43 7.82
N ARG A 88 27.68 -31.59 7.30
CA ARG A 88 28.91 -32.25 7.75
C ARG A 88 30.15 -31.42 7.43
N GLN A 89 30.12 -30.63 6.35
CA GLN A 89 31.22 -29.76 5.93
C GLN A 89 31.11 -28.33 6.48
N ALA A 90 29.95 -27.96 7.03
CA ALA A 90 29.70 -26.64 7.57
C ALA A 90 30.65 -26.31 8.73
N ARG A 91 31.11 -25.04 8.77
CA ARG A 91 31.92 -24.49 9.85
C ARG A 91 31.18 -23.31 10.50
N PRO A 92 30.94 -23.33 11.83
CA PRO A 92 30.16 -22.28 12.49
C PRO A 92 30.72 -20.87 12.27
N GLY A 93 32.04 -20.67 12.34
CA GLY A 93 32.66 -19.36 12.10
C GLY A 93 32.45 -18.83 10.68
N LEU A 94 32.37 -19.72 9.68
CA LEU A 94 32.03 -19.33 8.31
C LEU A 94 30.54 -19.01 8.17
N MET A 95 29.67 -19.78 8.83
CA MET A 95 28.23 -19.47 8.91
C MET A 95 28.00 -18.11 9.56
N PHE A 96 28.69 -17.81 10.67
CA PHE A 96 28.61 -16.51 11.35
C PHE A 96 29.02 -15.37 10.42
N THR A 97 30.12 -15.55 9.68
CA THR A 97 30.59 -14.57 8.69
C THR A 97 29.58 -14.38 7.56
N THR A 98 28.94 -15.47 7.12
CA THR A 98 27.92 -15.46 6.06
C THR A 98 26.65 -14.75 6.52
N ILE A 99 26.14 -15.05 7.71
CA ILE A 99 24.98 -14.35 8.32
C ILE A 99 25.29 -12.86 8.50
N THR A 100 26.51 -12.54 8.96
CA THR A 100 26.95 -11.16 9.19
C THR A 100 26.94 -10.32 7.92
N ASN A 101 27.57 -10.85 6.87
CA ASN A 101 27.87 -10.07 5.65
C ASN A 101 26.89 -10.32 4.51
N GLY A 102 26.04 -11.34 4.63
CA GLY A 102 25.20 -11.82 3.55
C GLY A 102 26.02 -12.47 2.43
N ILE A 103 25.34 -12.81 1.34
CA ILE A 103 25.93 -13.32 0.10
C ILE A 103 25.48 -12.40 -1.02
N MET A 104 26.46 -11.89 -1.78
CA MET A 104 26.20 -11.05 -2.95
C MET A 104 26.25 -11.90 -4.22
N GLY A 105 25.21 -11.81 -5.04
CA GLY A 105 25.20 -12.34 -6.41
C GLY A 105 25.26 -11.21 -7.45
N ASP A 106 25.31 -11.60 -8.73
CA ASP A 106 25.47 -10.67 -9.86
C ASP A 106 24.34 -9.64 -9.98
N ASN A 107 23.15 -9.93 -9.45
CA ASN A 107 21.96 -9.08 -9.50
C ASN A 107 21.51 -8.55 -8.11
N GLY A 108 22.41 -8.52 -7.13
CA GLY A 108 22.12 -8.07 -5.75
C GLY A 108 22.35 -9.16 -4.69
N PRO A 109 22.05 -8.90 -3.41
CA PRO A 109 22.24 -9.87 -2.35
C PRO A 109 21.34 -11.10 -2.56
N THR A 110 21.95 -12.28 -2.71
CA THR A 110 21.25 -13.58 -2.71
C THR A 110 20.91 -14.02 -1.28
N MET A 111 21.65 -13.51 -0.29
CA MET A 111 21.29 -13.51 1.12
C MET A 111 21.62 -12.13 1.69
N PRO A 112 20.68 -11.41 2.31
CA PRO A 112 20.97 -10.09 2.88
C PRO A 112 21.93 -10.18 4.07
N PRO A 113 22.70 -9.12 4.37
CA PRO A 113 23.50 -9.06 5.60
C PRO A 113 22.60 -8.88 6.83
N PHE A 114 22.96 -9.53 7.93
CA PHE A 114 22.29 -9.40 9.23
C PHE A 114 23.21 -8.86 10.33
N GLY A 115 24.45 -8.47 9.98
CA GLY A 115 25.37 -7.85 10.92
C GLY A 115 25.12 -6.36 11.18
N PRO A 116 26.00 -5.70 11.95
CA PRO A 116 25.84 -4.30 12.36
C PRO A 116 25.71 -3.28 11.22
N SER A 117 26.16 -3.62 10.02
CA SER A 117 26.03 -2.79 8.82
C SER A 117 24.67 -2.92 8.12
N SER A 118 23.82 -3.86 8.55
CA SER A 118 22.49 -4.08 8.00
C SER A 118 21.51 -2.99 8.43
N SER A 119 20.49 -2.73 7.62
CA SER A 119 19.37 -1.84 7.99
C SER A 119 18.48 -2.44 9.08
N ASN A 120 18.57 -3.75 9.32
CA ASN A 120 17.89 -4.45 10.41
C ASN A 120 18.86 -5.46 11.06
N PRO A 121 19.82 -4.99 11.87
CA PRO A 121 20.89 -5.82 12.40
C PRO A 121 20.38 -6.83 13.44
N ILE A 122 21.03 -7.99 13.51
CA ILE A 122 20.92 -8.97 14.59
C ILE A 122 22.20 -8.86 15.41
N ASP A 123 22.08 -8.87 16.74
CA ASP A 123 23.25 -8.82 17.60
C ASP A 123 24.15 -10.06 17.44
N GLU A 124 25.35 -10.00 18.01
CA GLU A 124 26.33 -11.07 17.89
C GLU A 124 25.90 -12.38 18.56
N ALA A 125 25.29 -12.32 19.74
CA ALA A 125 24.87 -13.51 20.48
C ALA A 125 23.76 -14.25 19.71
N THR A 126 22.73 -13.52 19.26
CA THR A 126 21.63 -14.10 18.49
C THR A 126 22.07 -14.68 17.15
N ARG A 127 23.14 -14.14 16.52
CA ARG A 127 23.71 -14.76 15.31
C ARG A 127 24.42 -16.09 15.59
N TRP A 128 24.99 -16.27 16.78
CA TRP A 128 25.47 -17.58 17.22
C TRP A 128 24.33 -18.53 17.57
N ASP A 129 23.25 -18.04 18.19
CA ASP A 129 22.02 -18.81 18.44
C ASP A 129 21.38 -19.30 17.12
N LEU A 130 21.37 -18.47 16.06
CA LEU A 130 20.94 -18.91 14.72
C LEU A 130 21.78 -20.06 14.16
N ILE A 131 23.08 -20.11 14.47
CA ILE A 131 23.93 -21.23 14.05
C ILE A 131 23.59 -22.48 14.85
N ALA A 132 23.35 -22.35 16.16
CA ALA A 132 22.83 -23.44 16.98
C ALA A 132 21.51 -23.98 16.42
N ALA A 133 20.58 -23.10 16.01
CA ALA A 133 19.34 -23.47 15.36
C ALA A 133 19.57 -24.23 14.04
N VAL A 134 20.53 -23.83 13.20
CA VAL A 134 20.88 -24.54 11.96
C VAL A 134 21.40 -25.95 12.25
N TYR A 135 22.25 -26.14 13.26
CA TYR A 135 22.70 -27.48 13.66
C TYR A 135 21.56 -28.32 14.25
N SER A 136 20.68 -27.72 15.06
CA SER A 136 19.45 -28.37 15.55
C SER A 136 18.54 -28.81 14.40
N LEU A 137 18.31 -27.96 13.40
CA LEU A 137 17.51 -28.28 12.20
C LEU A 137 18.08 -29.46 11.42
N ALA A 138 19.41 -29.58 11.38
CA ALA A 138 20.12 -30.58 10.61
C ALA A 138 20.40 -31.89 11.38
N THR A 139 20.25 -31.90 12.70
CA THR A 139 20.58 -33.05 13.55
C THR A 139 19.29 -33.66 14.13
N PRO A 140 18.83 -34.82 13.63
CA PRO A 140 17.64 -35.48 14.17
C PRO A 140 17.84 -35.92 15.63
N ALA A 141 16.78 -35.79 16.45
CA ALA A 141 16.80 -36.22 17.86
C ALA A 141 17.21 -37.69 18.04
N ASP A 142 16.77 -38.59 17.15
CA ASP A 142 17.14 -40.00 17.17
C ASP A 142 18.65 -40.23 16.91
N SER A 143 19.28 -39.38 16.07
CA SER A 143 20.73 -39.43 15.81
C SER A 143 21.52 -39.05 17.06
N LEU A 144 21.08 -37.98 17.75
CA LEU A 144 21.67 -37.55 19.02
C LEU A 144 21.54 -38.62 20.11
N ALA A 145 20.35 -39.21 20.26
CA ALA A 145 20.13 -40.28 21.23
C ALA A 145 20.99 -41.51 20.95
N ALA A 146 21.11 -41.93 19.68
CA ALA A 146 21.99 -43.03 19.29
C ALA A 146 23.47 -42.68 19.53
N GLY A 147 23.87 -41.45 19.20
CA GLY A 147 25.23 -40.95 19.41
C GLY A 147 25.63 -40.88 20.87
N GLN A 148 24.69 -40.52 21.75
CA GLN A 148 24.89 -40.57 23.19
C GLN A 148 25.25 -41.98 23.66
N VAL A 149 24.51 -43.00 23.23
CA VAL A 149 24.78 -44.40 23.59
C VAL A 149 26.19 -44.81 23.14
N VAL A 150 26.62 -44.38 21.94
CA VAL A 150 27.97 -44.63 21.44
C VAL A 150 29.02 -43.89 22.29
N TYR A 151 28.77 -42.63 22.63
CA TYR A 151 29.66 -41.80 23.46
C TYR A 151 29.84 -42.39 24.87
N GLU A 152 28.75 -42.76 25.54
CA GLU A 152 28.76 -43.36 26.88
C GLU A 152 29.58 -44.65 26.90
N ALA A 153 29.44 -45.48 25.86
CA ALA A 153 30.13 -46.75 25.75
C ALA A 153 31.62 -46.64 25.40
N ASN A 154 32.04 -45.62 24.64
CA ASN A 154 33.36 -45.59 24.01
C ASN A 154 34.22 -44.34 24.34
N CYS A 155 33.61 -43.22 24.71
CA CYS A 155 34.26 -41.91 24.78
C CYS A 155 34.23 -41.31 26.20
N GLN A 156 33.13 -41.53 26.93
CA GLN A 156 32.87 -40.94 28.24
C GLN A 156 33.95 -41.28 29.28
N SER A 157 34.58 -42.46 29.21
CA SER A 157 35.63 -42.85 30.15
C SER A 157 36.84 -41.92 30.14
N CYS A 158 37.06 -41.18 29.05
CA CYS A 158 38.14 -40.21 28.90
C CYS A 158 37.66 -38.76 28.91
N HIS A 159 36.50 -38.48 28.31
CA HIS A 159 35.98 -37.12 28.14
C HIS A 159 34.99 -36.69 29.24
N GLY A 160 34.58 -37.61 30.11
CA GLY A 160 33.59 -37.37 31.15
C GLY A 160 32.17 -37.24 30.59
N GLU A 161 31.18 -37.25 31.48
CA GLU A 161 29.75 -37.11 31.11
C GLU A 161 29.46 -35.73 30.52
N SER A 162 30.13 -34.68 31.03
CA SER A 162 30.01 -33.31 30.55
C SER A 162 30.89 -32.97 29.35
N GLY A 163 31.72 -33.90 28.86
CA GLY A 163 32.64 -33.67 27.74
C GLY A 163 33.84 -32.77 28.06
N THR A 164 34.06 -32.40 29.33
CA THR A 164 35.07 -31.42 29.74
C THR A 164 36.42 -32.02 30.09
N GLU A 165 36.57 -33.35 30.11
CA GLU A 165 37.79 -34.04 30.53
C GLU A 165 38.68 -34.44 29.33
N ALA A 166 39.97 -34.64 29.60
CA ALA A 166 41.04 -34.94 28.62
C ALA A 166 41.20 -33.89 27.49
N PHE A 167 40.22 -33.82 26.61
CA PHE A 167 40.02 -32.76 25.63
C PHE A 167 38.61 -32.20 25.81
N ASP A 168 38.53 -30.89 26.05
CA ASP A 168 37.28 -30.18 26.33
C ASP A 168 36.42 -30.06 25.07
N LEU A 169 35.41 -30.92 24.97
CA LEU A 169 34.40 -30.92 23.92
C LEU A 169 33.39 -29.77 24.07
N THR A 170 33.48 -28.93 25.11
CA THR A 170 32.67 -27.72 25.24
C THR A 170 33.38 -26.47 24.68
N ASP A 171 34.65 -26.60 24.27
CA ASP A 171 35.46 -25.50 23.74
C ASP A 171 34.85 -24.92 22.46
N GLN A 172 34.29 -23.72 22.59
CA GLN A 172 33.65 -22.99 21.51
C GLN A 172 34.64 -22.61 20.40
N THR A 173 35.92 -22.38 20.72
CA THR A 173 36.95 -22.02 19.75
C THR A 173 37.29 -23.21 18.87
N TYR A 174 37.34 -24.40 19.47
CA TYR A 174 37.53 -25.66 18.75
C TYR A 174 36.40 -25.88 17.74
N TRP A 175 35.16 -25.79 18.20
CA TRP A 175 34.00 -26.10 17.37
C TRP A 175 33.68 -25.04 16.33
N ALA A 176 33.93 -23.76 16.64
CA ALA A 176 33.69 -22.66 15.70
C ALA A 176 34.49 -22.80 14.40
N ASN A 177 35.67 -23.43 14.47
CA ASN A 177 36.60 -23.52 13.36
C ASN A 177 36.67 -24.92 12.71
N ARG A 178 35.81 -25.85 13.13
CA ARG A 178 35.82 -27.23 12.63
C ARG A 178 34.44 -27.70 12.18
N SER A 179 34.44 -28.48 11.11
CA SER A 179 33.25 -29.17 10.62
C SER A 179 33.08 -30.55 11.27
N ASN A 180 31.90 -31.16 11.16
CA ASN A 180 31.70 -32.54 11.63
C ASN A 180 32.56 -33.53 10.83
N GLN A 181 32.80 -33.26 9.54
CA GLN A 181 33.72 -34.04 8.71
C GLN A 181 35.16 -34.01 9.22
N ASP A 182 35.63 -32.86 9.71
CA ASP A 182 36.97 -32.74 10.30
C ASP A 182 37.09 -33.64 11.55
N VAL A 183 36.05 -33.69 12.39
CA VAL A 183 36.02 -34.54 13.60
C VAL A 183 35.88 -36.02 13.25
N PHE A 184 34.99 -36.37 12.33
CA PHE A 184 34.85 -37.73 11.82
C PHE A 184 36.18 -38.28 11.29
N THR A 185 36.91 -37.49 10.50
CA THR A 185 38.22 -37.88 9.95
C THR A 185 39.26 -38.08 11.06
N ALA A 186 39.23 -37.26 12.12
CA ALA A 186 40.11 -37.41 13.28
C ALA A 186 39.81 -38.67 14.09
N LEU A 187 38.55 -39.13 14.12
CA LEU A 187 38.17 -40.39 14.77
C LEU A 187 38.57 -41.61 13.94
N GLN A 188 38.59 -41.50 12.60
CA GLN A 188 38.96 -42.62 11.71
C GLN A 188 40.47 -42.88 11.61
N GLY A 189 41.29 -41.85 11.62
CA GLY A 189 42.75 -42.02 11.59
C GLY A 189 43.24 -42.27 13.01
N ASP A 190 44.14 -43.24 13.23
CA ASP A 190 44.88 -43.54 14.48
C ASP A 190 45.66 -42.33 15.09
N THR A 191 45.29 -41.11 14.71
CA THR A 191 45.72 -39.80 15.20
C THR A 191 45.49 -39.60 16.69
N ILE A 192 44.59 -40.34 17.33
CA ILE A 192 44.41 -40.32 18.79
C ILE A 192 44.91 -41.64 19.37
N ALA A 193 46.11 -41.59 19.96
CA ALA A 193 46.90 -42.76 20.33
C ALA A 193 46.23 -43.74 21.33
N ASP A 194 45.24 -43.26 22.11
CA ASP A 194 44.58 -44.03 23.17
C ASP A 194 43.14 -44.48 22.79
N HIS A 195 42.71 -44.26 21.54
CA HIS A 195 41.37 -44.64 21.06
C HIS A 195 41.40 -45.99 20.33
N THR A 196 41.19 -47.09 21.05
CA THR A 196 40.90 -48.40 20.44
C THR A 196 39.41 -48.72 20.50
N TYR A 197 38.64 -48.20 19.55
CA TYR A 197 37.24 -48.60 19.34
C TYR A 197 37.05 -49.19 17.94
N THR A 198 36.02 -50.02 17.78
CA THR A 198 35.58 -50.54 16.48
C THR A 198 34.14 -50.11 16.29
N LEU A 199 33.96 -48.97 15.63
CA LEU A 199 32.65 -48.41 15.29
C LEU A 199 32.47 -48.52 13.78
N ASP A 200 31.25 -48.82 13.34
CA ASP A 200 30.89 -48.64 11.95
C ASP A 200 30.71 -47.15 11.61
N GLU A 201 30.57 -46.85 10.33
CA GLU A 201 30.47 -45.48 9.85
C GLU A 201 29.25 -44.74 10.41
N ASP A 202 28.12 -45.42 10.59
CA ASP A 202 26.90 -44.82 11.13
C ASP A 202 27.09 -44.44 12.61
N ALA A 203 27.67 -45.32 13.42
CA ALA A 203 27.99 -45.03 14.82
C ALA A 203 29.03 -43.90 14.95
N LEU A 204 29.98 -43.80 14.02
CA LEU A 204 30.93 -42.69 13.96
C LEU A 204 30.23 -41.36 13.66
N TRP A 205 29.28 -41.32 12.73
CA TRP A 205 28.53 -40.10 12.47
C TRP A 205 27.63 -39.70 13.65
N GLN A 206 26.93 -40.66 14.25
CA GLN A 206 26.08 -40.43 15.42
C GLN A 206 26.88 -39.86 16.60
N VAL A 207 28.06 -40.42 16.92
CA VAL A 207 28.89 -39.91 18.01
C VAL A 207 29.49 -38.54 17.69
N VAL A 208 29.74 -38.22 16.41
CA VAL A 208 30.15 -36.87 15.99
C VAL A 208 29.03 -35.86 16.17
N ASP A 209 27.79 -36.21 15.81
CA ASP A 209 26.62 -35.35 16.01
C ASP A 209 26.38 -35.11 17.52
N TYR A 210 26.46 -36.16 18.34
CA TYR A 210 26.37 -36.02 19.79
C TYR A 210 27.52 -35.18 20.36
N SER A 211 28.76 -35.43 19.95
CA SER A 211 29.90 -34.63 20.40
C SER A 211 29.76 -33.16 20.03
N ARG A 212 29.20 -32.86 18.85
CA ARG A 212 28.90 -31.49 18.41
C ARG A 212 27.89 -30.81 19.33
N SER A 213 26.93 -31.53 19.91
CA SER A 213 25.95 -30.95 20.85
C SER A 213 26.55 -30.43 22.15
N PHE A 214 27.81 -30.76 22.49
CA PHE A 214 28.51 -30.06 23.59
C PHE A 214 28.82 -28.59 23.24
N SER A 215 28.77 -28.21 21.96
CA SER A 215 29.05 -26.85 21.50
C SER A 215 27.83 -25.93 21.50
N TYR A 216 26.61 -26.41 21.72
CA TYR A 216 25.39 -25.60 21.68
C TYR A 216 24.26 -26.26 22.50
N VAL A 217 23.30 -25.49 22.99
CA VAL A 217 22.10 -26.07 23.64
C VAL A 217 21.15 -26.54 22.55
N TYR A 218 20.99 -27.86 22.42
CA TYR A 218 20.10 -28.46 21.42
C TYR A 218 18.62 -28.25 21.77
N GLU A 219 17.84 -27.88 20.76
CA GLU A 219 16.37 -27.93 20.75
C GLU A 219 15.93 -28.80 19.57
N ASP A 220 14.92 -29.64 19.77
CA ASP A 220 14.34 -30.41 18.67
C ASP A 220 13.49 -29.48 17.77
N PRO A 221 13.89 -29.25 16.51
CA PRO A 221 13.16 -28.37 15.61
C PRO A 221 11.73 -28.87 15.34
N GLN A 222 11.48 -30.18 15.45
CA GLN A 222 10.15 -30.76 15.28
C GLN A 222 9.27 -30.53 16.51
N ALA A 223 9.85 -30.26 17.69
CA ALA A 223 9.08 -29.95 18.88
C ALA A 223 8.20 -28.72 18.64
N ALA A 224 8.71 -27.68 17.97
CA ALA A 224 7.94 -26.48 17.66
C ALA A 224 6.68 -26.74 16.80
N PHE A 225 6.66 -27.79 15.97
CA PHE A 225 5.52 -28.17 15.12
C PHE A 225 4.66 -29.29 15.73
N ALA A 226 5.21 -30.03 16.70
CA ALA A 226 4.46 -31.04 17.41
C ALA A 226 3.36 -30.37 18.26
N PRO A 227 2.14 -30.92 18.30
CA PRO A 227 1.06 -30.38 19.12
C PRO A 227 1.49 -30.10 20.55
N LEU A 228 1.09 -28.94 21.07
CA LEU A 228 1.23 -28.57 22.47
C LEU A 228 0.53 -29.62 23.33
N PRO A 229 1.28 -30.35 24.19
CA PRO A 229 0.67 -31.41 25.00
C PRO A 229 -0.41 -30.87 25.93
N ALA A 230 -0.15 -29.70 26.52
CA ALA A 230 -1.08 -28.95 27.35
C ALA A 230 -0.75 -27.45 27.32
N GLY A 231 -1.77 -26.62 27.50
CA GLY A 231 -1.64 -25.19 27.74
C GLY A 231 -2.84 -24.64 28.51
N THR A 232 -2.67 -23.46 29.09
CA THR A 232 -3.72 -22.79 29.86
C THR A 232 -4.06 -21.44 29.28
N ILE A 233 -5.35 -21.12 29.26
CA ILE A 233 -5.83 -19.81 28.84
C ILE A 233 -6.72 -19.28 29.96
N ALA A 234 -6.32 -18.16 30.55
CA ALA A 234 -7.01 -17.54 31.65
C ALA A 234 -7.25 -16.07 31.36
N GLY A 235 -8.12 -15.46 32.15
CA GLY A 235 -8.39 -14.05 32.02
C GLY A 235 -9.53 -13.61 32.91
N SER A 236 -9.84 -12.32 32.80
CA SER A 236 -10.84 -11.69 33.63
C SER A 236 -11.76 -10.80 32.81
N VAL A 237 -12.98 -10.59 33.28
CA VAL A 237 -14.00 -9.80 32.58
C VAL A 237 -14.26 -8.51 33.34
N LEU A 238 -13.91 -7.39 32.73
CA LEU A 238 -14.16 -6.04 33.26
C LEU A 238 -15.39 -5.44 32.59
N ASN A 239 -16.32 -4.90 33.37
CA ASN A 239 -17.34 -3.99 32.85
C ASN A 239 -16.74 -2.57 32.78
N GLY A 240 -16.44 -2.11 31.56
CA GLY A 240 -15.86 -0.79 31.29
C GLY A 240 -16.82 0.38 31.54
N THR A 241 -18.14 0.14 31.57
CA THR A 241 -19.12 1.18 31.96
C THR A 241 -19.02 1.51 33.44
N GLN A 242 -18.94 0.47 34.27
CA GLN A 242 -18.90 0.60 35.73
C GLN A 242 -17.47 0.67 36.29
N ASN A 243 -16.48 0.38 35.44
CA ASN A 243 -15.08 0.17 35.79
C ASN A 243 -14.93 -0.83 36.96
N ALA A 244 -15.65 -1.95 36.86
CA ALA A 244 -15.73 -2.97 37.91
C ALA A 244 -15.72 -4.37 37.30
N MET A 245 -15.20 -5.34 38.06
CA MET A 245 -15.20 -6.74 37.66
C MET A 245 -16.63 -7.26 37.52
N LEU A 246 -16.90 -7.97 36.43
CA LEU A 246 -18.16 -8.65 36.24
C LEU A 246 -18.14 -9.96 37.02
N THR A 247 -18.95 -10.09 38.07
CA THR A 247 -18.98 -11.29 38.94
C THR A 247 -20.24 -12.14 38.76
N THR A 248 -21.09 -11.77 37.82
CA THR A 248 -22.30 -12.53 37.49
C THR A 248 -21.93 -13.71 36.60
N PRO A 249 -22.32 -14.95 36.94
CA PRO A 249 -22.02 -16.12 36.12
C PRO A 249 -22.58 -15.96 34.70
N ILE A 250 -21.68 -15.93 33.72
CA ILE A 250 -21.99 -15.84 32.28
C ILE A 250 -21.14 -16.88 31.54
N SER A 251 -21.68 -17.45 30.48
CA SER A 251 -20.96 -18.40 29.64
C SER A 251 -19.89 -17.67 28.82
N ILE A 252 -18.67 -18.20 28.88
CA ILE A 252 -17.50 -17.71 28.16
C ILE A 252 -17.11 -18.78 27.14
N THR A 253 -16.87 -18.38 25.89
CA THR A 253 -16.51 -19.27 24.79
C THR A 253 -15.10 -18.95 24.30
N LEU A 254 -14.22 -19.94 24.36
CA LEU A 254 -12.92 -19.92 23.71
C LEU A 254 -13.07 -20.49 22.29
N ASN A 255 -12.64 -19.74 21.29
CA ASN A 255 -12.48 -20.25 19.93
C ASN A 255 -10.99 -20.18 19.56
N ALA A 256 -10.50 -21.23 18.90
CA ALA A 256 -9.18 -21.26 18.30
C ALA A 256 -9.31 -21.39 16.78
N PHE A 257 -8.55 -20.60 16.05
CA PHE A 257 -8.53 -20.56 14.60
C PHE A 257 -7.19 -21.03 14.08
N SER A 258 -7.21 -21.87 13.04
CA SER A 258 -6.03 -22.20 12.26
C SER A 258 -5.62 -21.03 11.35
N PRO A 259 -4.41 -21.06 10.75
CA PRO A 259 -3.93 -20.00 9.85
C PRO A 259 -4.83 -19.74 8.62
N ASP A 260 -5.64 -20.72 8.22
CA ASP A 260 -6.65 -20.60 7.15
C ASP A 260 -8.04 -20.14 7.67
N PHE A 261 -8.07 -19.58 8.88
CA PHE A 261 -9.25 -19.02 9.55
C PHE A 261 -10.40 -20.01 9.78
N GLN A 262 -10.09 -21.32 9.86
CA GLN A 262 -11.07 -22.32 10.25
C GLN A 262 -11.09 -22.49 11.76
N ILE A 263 -12.28 -22.73 12.33
CA ILE A 263 -12.39 -23.04 13.75
C ILE A 263 -11.81 -24.43 14.00
N ALA A 264 -10.69 -24.49 14.71
CA ALA A 264 -10.01 -25.73 15.07
C ALA A 264 -10.46 -26.27 16.43
N LEU A 265 -10.83 -25.37 17.35
CA LEU A 265 -11.27 -25.71 18.70
C LEU A 265 -12.34 -24.73 19.17
N THR A 266 -13.37 -25.24 19.83
CA THR A 266 -14.31 -24.44 20.62
C THR A 266 -14.45 -25.08 21.99
N GLN A 267 -14.27 -24.29 23.05
CA GLN A 267 -14.56 -24.69 24.43
C GLN A 267 -15.42 -23.64 25.10
N THR A 268 -16.17 -24.05 26.12
CA THR A 268 -16.99 -23.13 26.92
C THR A 268 -16.73 -23.34 28.40
N THR A 269 -16.64 -22.24 29.15
CA THR A 269 -16.59 -22.24 30.61
C THR A 269 -17.60 -21.21 31.15
N THR A 270 -17.66 -21.07 32.47
CA THR A 270 -18.49 -20.04 33.13
C THR A 270 -17.58 -19.11 33.91
N LEU A 271 -17.87 -17.81 33.85
CA LEU A 271 -17.22 -16.79 34.67
C LEU A 271 -17.45 -17.07 36.16
N ASP A 272 -16.39 -17.04 36.96
CA ASP A 272 -16.47 -17.27 38.40
C ASP A 272 -16.94 -16.02 39.19
N ASP A 273 -17.04 -16.16 40.51
CA ASP A 273 -17.50 -15.09 41.41
C ASP A 273 -16.46 -13.97 41.63
N GLN A 274 -15.22 -14.16 41.15
CA GLN A 274 -14.17 -13.14 41.11
C GLN A 274 -14.09 -12.46 39.73
N GLY A 275 -14.92 -12.87 38.78
CA GLY A 275 -14.91 -12.36 37.41
C GLY A 275 -13.76 -12.89 36.56
N SER A 276 -13.28 -14.10 36.86
CA SER A 276 -12.22 -14.79 36.13
C SER A 276 -12.74 -16.02 35.40
N PHE A 277 -12.05 -16.40 34.33
CA PHE A 277 -12.30 -17.62 33.57
C PHE A 277 -10.99 -18.38 33.35
N PHE A 278 -11.12 -19.67 33.08
CA PHE A 278 -9.98 -20.56 32.86
C PHE A 278 -10.35 -21.68 31.89
N PHE A 279 -9.42 -21.99 30.98
CA PHE A 279 -9.48 -23.08 30.03
C PHE A 279 -8.19 -23.88 30.07
N GLU A 280 -8.32 -25.20 29.94
CA GLU A 280 -7.21 -26.09 29.63
C GLU A 280 -7.35 -26.55 28.18
N VAL A 281 -6.27 -26.47 27.44
CA VAL A 281 -6.18 -27.02 26.08
C VAL A 281 -5.10 -28.10 26.07
N THR A 282 -5.33 -29.16 25.31
CA THR A 282 -4.39 -30.29 25.22
C THR A 282 -4.34 -30.77 23.78
N ASP A 283 -3.18 -31.25 23.36
CA ASP A 283 -2.94 -31.76 22.00
C ASP A 283 -3.35 -30.76 20.91
N VAL A 284 -3.01 -29.48 21.10
CA VAL A 284 -3.39 -28.40 20.18
C VAL A 284 -2.24 -28.04 19.25
N ALA A 285 -2.56 -27.75 17.98
CA ALA A 285 -1.55 -27.30 17.04
C ALA A 285 -0.90 -25.98 17.53
N PRO A 286 0.42 -25.82 17.34
CA PRO A 286 1.19 -24.70 17.89
C PRO A 286 0.92 -23.36 17.18
N ASP A 287 0.22 -23.37 16.04
CA ASP A 287 -0.09 -22.23 15.18
C ASP A 287 -1.52 -21.71 15.35
N LEU A 288 -2.26 -22.21 16.35
CA LEU A 288 -3.62 -21.75 16.62
C LEU A 288 -3.62 -20.34 17.25
N VAL A 289 -4.54 -19.52 16.75
CA VAL A 289 -4.86 -18.21 17.32
C VAL A 289 -6.15 -18.30 18.13
N TYR A 290 -6.09 -17.91 19.39
CA TYR A 290 -7.18 -17.98 20.35
C TYR A 290 -7.87 -16.63 20.51
N VAL A 291 -9.18 -16.66 20.67
CA VAL A 291 -10.01 -15.52 21.09
C VAL A 291 -11.06 -16.00 22.08
N VAL A 292 -11.28 -15.21 23.12
CA VAL A 292 -12.33 -15.44 24.10
C VAL A 292 -13.49 -14.53 23.78
N THR A 293 -14.71 -15.07 23.77
CA THR A 293 -15.93 -14.35 23.45
C THR A 293 -17.01 -14.63 24.49
N LEU A 294 -17.90 -13.65 24.70
CA LEU A 294 -19.11 -13.81 25.51
C LEU A 294 -20.23 -12.91 24.99
N ASP A 295 -21.46 -13.32 25.24
CA ASP A 295 -22.64 -12.49 25.02
C ASP A 295 -23.03 -11.80 26.33
N TYR A 296 -23.04 -10.46 26.32
CA TYR A 296 -23.42 -9.63 27.47
C TYR A 296 -24.51 -8.64 27.05
N GLN A 297 -25.67 -8.72 27.71
CA GLN A 297 -26.85 -7.89 27.40
C GLN A 297 -27.25 -7.89 25.91
N GLY A 298 -27.09 -9.03 25.22
CA GLY A 298 -27.46 -9.19 23.81
C GLY A 298 -26.39 -8.72 22.80
N VAL A 299 -25.24 -8.26 23.28
CA VAL A 299 -24.08 -7.89 22.44
C VAL A 299 -22.94 -8.87 22.67
N GLN A 300 -22.34 -9.34 21.58
CA GLN A 300 -21.14 -10.17 21.66
C GLN A 300 -19.90 -9.29 21.88
N PHE A 301 -19.08 -9.66 22.87
CA PHE A 301 -17.78 -9.09 23.16
C PHE A 301 -16.71 -10.14 22.96
N GLY A 302 -15.53 -9.70 22.55
CA GLY A 302 -14.36 -10.54 22.36
C GLY A 302 -13.14 -9.91 23.00
N SER A 303 -12.19 -10.76 23.35
CA SER A 303 -10.84 -10.32 23.67
C SER A 303 -10.05 -9.91 22.42
N ASP A 304 -8.82 -9.43 22.65
CA ASP A 304 -7.78 -9.50 21.63
C ASP A 304 -7.42 -10.96 21.30
N PHE A 305 -6.68 -11.14 20.20
CA PHE A 305 -6.14 -12.44 19.81
C PHE A 305 -4.88 -12.78 20.61
N GLY A 306 -4.68 -14.06 20.91
CA GLY A 306 -3.41 -14.55 21.47
C GLY A 306 -3.06 -15.94 20.95
N SER A 307 -1.83 -16.37 21.23
CA SER A 307 -1.32 -17.67 20.80
C SER A 307 -0.61 -18.36 21.96
N LEU A 308 -0.53 -19.68 21.89
CA LEU A 308 0.26 -20.49 22.80
C LEU A 308 1.48 -21.01 22.06
N SER A 309 2.58 -21.21 22.77
CA SER A 309 3.78 -21.87 22.26
C SER A 309 4.35 -22.79 23.32
N ARG A 310 5.32 -23.64 22.97
CA ARG A 310 5.96 -24.53 23.96
C ARG A 310 6.76 -23.78 25.01
N SER A 311 7.36 -22.64 24.63
CA SER A 311 8.05 -21.73 25.55
C SER A 311 7.09 -20.85 26.36
N GLN A 312 5.86 -20.67 25.87
CA GLN A 312 4.79 -19.93 26.54
C GLN A 312 3.47 -20.71 26.50
N PRO A 313 3.32 -21.77 27.31
CA PRO A 313 2.13 -22.63 27.32
C PRO A 313 0.99 -22.03 28.18
N SER A 314 1.11 -20.77 28.58
CA SER A 314 0.11 -20.05 29.38
C SER A 314 -0.19 -18.68 28.77
N LEU A 315 -1.47 -18.38 28.63
CA LEU A 315 -1.96 -17.17 27.97
C LEU A 315 -3.00 -16.47 28.85
N GLU A 316 -2.73 -15.22 29.21
CA GLU A 316 -3.62 -14.36 29.99
C GLU A 316 -4.26 -13.33 29.05
N ILE A 317 -5.58 -13.41 28.88
CA ILE A 317 -6.32 -12.54 27.95
C ILE A 317 -7.58 -11.98 28.64
N PRO A 318 -7.64 -10.68 28.96
CA PRO A 318 -8.84 -10.09 29.52
C PRO A 318 -9.92 -9.85 28.45
N VAL A 319 -11.18 -9.71 28.90
CA VAL A 319 -12.28 -9.22 28.07
C VAL A 319 -12.89 -7.98 28.72
N ILE A 320 -13.16 -6.94 27.93
CA ILE A 320 -13.87 -5.75 28.39
C ILE A 320 -15.27 -5.75 27.78
N VAL A 321 -16.29 -5.73 28.65
CA VAL A 321 -17.69 -5.57 28.26
C VAL A 321 -18.19 -4.19 28.67
N TYR A 322 -19.32 -3.78 28.11
CA TYR A 322 -19.98 -2.52 28.44
C TYR A 322 -21.47 -2.76 28.58
N ASP A 323 -22.12 -2.05 29.50
CA ASP A 323 -23.57 -2.03 29.61
C ASP A 323 -24.18 -1.48 28.32
N THR A 324 -25.39 -1.92 27.99
CA THR A 324 -26.11 -1.47 26.80
C THR A 324 -27.06 -0.31 27.12
N THR A 325 -27.35 0.52 26.12
CA THR A 325 -28.33 1.60 26.21
C THR A 325 -29.17 1.69 24.94
N THR A 326 -30.41 2.13 25.10
CA THR A 326 -31.30 2.55 24.01
C THR A 326 -31.36 4.07 23.85
N ASP A 327 -30.70 4.82 24.74
CA ASP A 327 -30.61 6.28 24.68
C ASP A 327 -29.58 6.71 23.63
N PRO A 328 -30.00 7.43 22.56
CA PRO A 328 -29.09 7.87 21.50
C PRO A 328 -28.28 9.12 21.87
N ALA A 329 -28.49 9.74 23.04
CA ALA A 329 -27.86 11.02 23.39
C ALA A 329 -26.32 11.02 23.35
N GLY A 330 -25.69 9.85 23.48
CA GLY A 330 -24.24 9.69 23.35
C GLY A 330 -23.74 9.48 21.92
N VAL A 331 -24.63 9.20 20.97
CA VAL A 331 -24.27 8.84 19.59
C VAL A 331 -24.11 10.10 18.74
N THR A 332 -22.99 10.19 18.03
CA THR A 332 -22.64 11.29 17.12
C THR A 332 -22.31 10.77 15.74
N ILE A 333 -22.43 11.63 14.74
CA ILE A 333 -21.69 11.48 13.49
C ILE A 333 -20.46 12.37 13.61
N ASP A 334 -19.33 11.77 13.96
CA ASP A 334 -18.05 12.48 14.15
C ASP A 334 -17.61 13.15 12.84
N GLN A 335 -17.87 12.48 11.71
CA GLN A 335 -17.54 12.99 10.39
C GLN A 335 -18.42 12.39 9.29
N ILE A 336 -18.75 13.19 8.27
CA ILE A 336 -19.20 12.71 6.95
C ILE A 336 -18.21 13.18 5.89
N HIS A 337 -17.71 12.28 5.04
CA HIS A 337 -17.10 12.67 3.76
C HIS A 337 -18.08 12.42 2.64
N VAL A 338 -18.46 13.47 1.92
CA VAL A 338 -19.28 13.41 0.71
C VAL A 338 -18.36 13.57 -0.50
N ILE A 339 -18.31 12.57 -1.37
CA ILE A 339 -17.52 12.60 -2.59
C ILE A 339 -18.46 12.42 -3.77
N LEU A 340 -18.42 13.36 -4.70
CA LEU A 340 -19.28 13.37 -5.87
C LEU A 340 -18.50 12.95 -7.10
N GLU A 341 -19.10 12.10 -7.93
CA GLU A 341 -18.58 11.74 -9.24
C GLU A 341 -19.68 11.89 -10.29
N PHE A 342 -19.43 12.68 -11.34
CA PHE A 342 -20.41 12.89 -12.40
C PHE A 342 -20.25 11.81 -13.47
N GLY A 343 -21.34 11.12 -13.80
CA GLY A 343 -21.44 10.20 -14.94
C GLY A 343 -22.35 10.77 -16.03
N GLU A 344 -22.63 9.98 -17.07
CA GLU A 344 -23.59 10.39 -18.11
C GLU A 344 -25.01 10.49 -17.54
N GLY A 345 -25.51 11.73 -17.36
CA GLY A 345 -26.89 12.04 -16.93
C GLY A 345 -27.18 11.74 -15.45
N GLN A 346 -26.14 11.48 -14.64
CA GLN A 346 -26.28 11.14 -13.22
C GLN A 346 -25.07 11.61 -12.41
N VAL A 347 -25.27 11.75 -11.11
CA VAL A 347 -24.19 11.91 -10.12
C VAL A 347 -24.18 10.69 -9.21
N VAL A 348 -22.99 10.10 -9.04
CA VAL A 348 -22.72 9.10 -8.00
C VAL A 348 -22.32 9.85 -6.75
N VAL A 349 -22.97 9.52 -5.64
CA VAL A 349 -22.70 10.11 -4.33
C VAL A 349 -22.13 9.02 -3.43
N ASN A 350 -20.94 9.26 -2.90
CA ASN A 350 -20.31 8.44 -1.87
C ASN A 350 -20.30 9.22 -0.55
N GLU A 351 -21.02 8.73 0.46
CA GLU A 351 -21.08 9.30 1.80
C GLU A 351 -20.45 8.34 2.80
N LEU A 352 -19.29 8.71 3.34
CA LEU A 352 -18.62 7.97 4.40
C LEU A 352 -18.97 8.58 5.75
N TYR A 353 -19.90 7.94 6.46
CA TYR A 353 -20.27 8.27 7.83
C TYR A 353 -19.26 7.64 8.80
N GLN A 354 -18.81 8.42 9.78
CA GLN A 354 -18.07 7.92 10.94
C GLN A 354 -18.89 8.16 12.20
N PHE A 355 -19.42 7.09 12.77
CA PHE A 355 -20.23 7.16 13.99
C PHE A 355 -19.34 7.09 15.23
N GLY A 356 -19.62 7.97 16.18
CA GLY A 356 -19.02 7.99 17.51
C GLY A 356 -20.06 7.69 18.59
N ASN A 357 -19.58 7.33 19.77
CA ASN A 357 -20.39 7.22 20.98
C ASN A 357 -19.61 7.73 22.19
N SER A 358 -19.99 8.89 22.71
CA SER A 358 -19.38 9.50 23.89
C SER A 358 -19.88 8.93 25.22
N SER A 359 -20.92 8.09 25.20
CA SER A 359 -21.41 7.37 26.38
C SER A 359 -20.45 6.23 26.76
N PRO A 360 -20.29 5.90 28.05
CA PRO A 360 -19.58 4.70 28.48
C PRO A 360 -20.38 3.39 28.24
N THR A 361 -21.55 3.45 27.59
CA THR A 361 -22.41 2.31 27.28
C THR A 361 -22.47 2.04 25.77
N VAL A 362 -22.75 0.81 25.38
CA VAL A 362 -22.96 0.43 23.97
C VAL A 362 -24.38 0.80 23.54
N TYR A 363 -24.51 1.61 22.48
CA TYR A 363 -25.81 1.90 21.90
C TYR A 363 -26.27 0.73 21.03
N VAL A 364 -27.38 0.09 21.40
CA VAL A 364 -27.95 -1.09 20.71
C VAL A 364 -29.18 -0.77 19.87
N GLY A 365 -29.46 0.51 19.66
CA GLY A 365 -30.64 0.96 18.94
C GLY A 365 -31.86 1.20 19.85
N PRO A 366 -32.94 1.78 19.29
CA PRO A 366 -34.09 2.24 20.07
C PRO A 366 -34.94 1.11 20.67
N THR A 367 -34.94 -0.09 20.07
CA THR A 367 -35.74 -1.22 20.56
C THR A 367 -35.02 -2.06 21.62
N GLY A 368 -33.72 -1.82 21.84
CA GLY A 368 -32.87 -2.68 22.67
C GLY A 368 -32.38 -3.95 21.96
N ASN A 369 -32.81 -4.18 20.72
CA ASN A 369 -32.38 -5.29 19.89
C ASN A 369 -31.71 -4.75 18.63
N ASN A 370 -30.39 -4.83 18.57
CA ASN A 370 -29.61 -4.32 17.43
C ASN A 370 -29.96 -5.00 16.10
N ARG A 371 -30.54 -6.20 16.12
CA ARG A 371 -31.02 -6.89 14.90
C ARG A 371 -32.26 -6.23 14.29
N GLU A 372 -32.91 -5.32 15.01
CA GLU A 372 -34.04 -4.52 14.53
C GLU A 372 -33.63 -3.11 14.09
N GLY A 373 -32.35 -2.75 14.25
CA GLY A 373 -31.79 -1.48 13.84
C GLY A 373 -31.02 -0.79 14.97
N THR A 374 -29.86 -0.20 14.65
CA THR A 374 -29.03 0.60 15.56
C THR A 374 -29.01 2.05 15.12
N VAL A 375 -27.99 2.46 14.37
CA VAL A 375 -27.90 3.80 13.80
C VAL A 375 -28.68 3.89 12.50
N GLN A 376 -29.30 5.04 12.29
CA GLN A 376 -30.08 5.33 11.09
C GLN A 376 -29.35 6.34 10.20
N ILE A 377 -29.54 6.20 8.89
CA ILE A 377 -29.17 7.18 7.86
C ILE A 377 -30.36 7.40 6.94
N ALA A 378 -30.47 8.60 6.38
CA ALA A 378 -31.46 8.91 5.34
C ALA A 378 -30.76 8.97 3.99
N LEU A 379 -31.49 8.68 2.93
CA LEU A 379 -31.05 8.93 1.56
C LEU A 379 -31.91 10.06 0.98
N PRO A 380 -31.37 10.90 0.10
CA PRO A 380 -32.15 11.95 -0.54
C PRO A 380 -33.25 11.38 -1.44
N ALA A 381 -34.29 12.17 -1.67
CA ALA A 381 -35.36 11.81 -2.59
C ALA A 381 -34.81 11.51 -4.00
N GLY A 382 -35.26 10.41 -4.59
CA GLY A 382 -34.82 9.99 -5.93
C GLY A 382 -33.50 9.22 -5.96
N ALA A 383 -32.89 8.92 -4.81
CA ALA A 383 -31.71 8.07 -4.72
C ALA A 383 -31.98 6.67 -5.32
N GLN A 384 -31.07 6.22 -6.16
CA GLN A 384 -31.15 4.94 -6.88
C GLN A 384 -29.94 4.07 -6.56
N ASN A 385 -30.17 2.75 -6.54
CA ASN A 385 -29.16 1.71 -6.37
C ASN A 385 -28.26 1.90 -5.12
N PRO A 386 -28.85 2.06 -3.92
CA PRO A 386 -28.04 2.22 -2.71
C PRO A 386 -27.21 0.95 -2.44
N VAL A 387 -25.93 1.17 -2.15
CA VAL A 387 -24.96 0.15 -1.74
C VAL A 387 -24.32 0.61 -0.44
N PHE A 388 -24.20 -0.32 0.50
CA PHE A 388 -23.67 -0.04 1.83
C PHE A 388 -22.45 -0.92 2.10
N GLN A 389 -21.39 -0.33 2.62
CA GLN A 389 -20.19 -1.04 3.04
C GLN A 389 -19.73 -0.48 4.39
N ARG A 390 -19.12 -1.31 5.23
CA ARG A 390 -18.64 -0.88 6.55
C ARG A 390 -17.21 -1.32 6.83
N THR A 391 -16.55 -0.58 7.71
CA THR A 391 -15.27 -0.96 8.31
C THR A 391 -15.22 -0.55 9.78
N PHE A 392 -14.30 -1.17 10.51
CA PHE A 392 -14.06 -0.93 11.93
C PHE A 392 -12.62 -0.45 12.09
N GLY A 393 -12.42 0.77 12.57
CA GLY A 393 -11.08 1.37 12.68
C GLY A 393 -10.54 1.83 11.33
N SER A 394 -9.63 1.05 10.71
CA SER A 394 -8.94 1.48 9.47
C SER A 394 -9.88 1.55 8.26
N LEU A 395 -9.61 2.50 7.36
CA LEU A 395 -10.37 2.71 6.12
C LEU A 395 -9.87 1.85 4.94
N ASP A 396 -8.95 0.92 5.18
CA ASP A 396 -8.33 0.13 4.11
C ASP A 396 -9.23 -1.01 3.58
N ASN A 397 -10.13 -1.55 4.41
CA ASN A 397 -10.88 -2.77 4.10
C ASN A 397 -12.38 -2.62 4.41
N PHE A 398 -13.18 -2.38 3.36
CA PHE A 398 -14.64 -2.28 3.47
C PHE A 398 -15.33 -3.62 3.20
N LEU A 399 -16.24 -4.01 4.10
CA LEU A 399 -17.08 -5.20 4.00
C LEU A 399 -18.48 -4.82 3.50
N PRO A 400 -19.05 -5.53 2.51
CA PRO A 400 -20.44 -5.30 2.08
C PRO A 400 -21.44 -5.48 3.23
N VAL A 401 -22.40 -4.55 3.35
CA VAL A 401 -23.49 -4.63 4.33
C VAL A 401 -24.78 -5.08 3.63
N ASN A 402 -25.02 -6.40 3.67
CA ASN A 402 -26.20 -7.00 3.04
C ASN A 402 -27.45 -7.02 3.94
N ASN A 403 -27.33 -6.51 5.16
CA ASN A 403 -28.37 -6.59 6.19
C ASN A 403 -28.77 -5.23 6.76
N MET A 404 -28.62 -4.15 5.98
CA MET A 404 -29.28 -2.88 6.30
C MET A 404 -30.80 -3.08 6.30
N ILE A 405 -31.48 -2.45 7.25
CA ILE A 405 -32.93 -2.55 7.43
C ILE A 405 -33.58 -1.33 6.79
N PRO A 406 -34.40 -1.48 5.72
CA PRO A 406 -35.16 -0.38 5.17
C PRO A 406 -36.28 0.04 6.13
N LEU A 407 -36.37 1.34 6.39
CA LEU A 407 -37.45 2.01 7.11
C LEU A 407 -38.26 2.87 6.14
N GLU A 408 -39.31 3.56 6.61
CA GLU A 408 -40.17 4.39 5.75
C GLU A 408 -39.38 5.48 5.00
N ASP A 409 -38.55 6.23 5.72
CA ASP A 409 -37.74 7.35 5.19
C ASP A 409 -36.24 7.23 5.57
N ALA A 410 -35.77 6.03 5.92
CA ALA A 410 -34.43 5.82 6.42
C ALA A 410 -33.93 4.38 6.19
N TRP A 411 -32.67 4.15 6.51
CA TRP A 411 -32.05 2.84 6.60
C TRP A 411 -31.36 2.70 7.95
N ALA A 412 -31.50 1.54 8.58
CA ALA A 412 -30.81 1.25 9.84
C ALA A 412 -29.72 0.19 9.67
N ASP A 413 -28.55 0.43 10.26
CA ASP A 413 -27.54 -0.61 10.46
C ASP A 413 -27.98 -1.55 11.59
N THR A 414 -27.28 -2.67 11.78
CA THR A 414 -27.52 -3.66 12.84
C THR A 414 -26.34 -3.79 13.82
N VAL A 415 -25.25 -3.07 13.56
CA VAL A 415 -24.05 -3.08 14.40
C VAL A 415 -24.24 -2.14 15.60
N PRO A 416 -24.06 -2.61 16.85
CA PRO A 416 -24.07 -1.75 18.03
C PRO A 416 -22.91 -0.75 18.02
N ILE A 417 -23.15 0.48 18.47
CA ILE A 417 -22.10 1.52 18.53
C ILE A 417 -21.42 1.49 19.90
N ARG A 418 -20.17 1.01 19.90
CA ARG A 418 -19.34 0.93 21.12
C ARG A 418 -18.83 2.30 21.55
N PRO A 419 -18.55 2.51 22.86
CA PRO A 419 -17.91 3.73 23.34
C PRO A 419 -16.62 4.05 22.59
N GLY A 420 -16.43 5.32 22.19
CA GLY A 420 -15.28 5.76 21.43
C GLY A 420 -15.63 6.70 20.29
N ARG A 421 -14.59 7.22 19.61
CA ARG A 421 -14.73 7.99 18.37
C ARG A 421 -14.58 7.08 17.18
N ALA A 422 -15.28 7.39 16.09
CA ALA A 422 -15.25 6.62 14.85
C ALA A 422 -15.37 5.09 15.08
N SER A 423 -16.19 4.69 16.05
CA SER A 423 -16.40 3.31 16.46
C SER A 423 -16.90 2.43 15.31
N MET A 424 -17.53 3.03 14.30
CA MET A 424 -17.94 2.39 13.06
C MET A 424 -17.87 3.40 11.90
N SER A 425 -17.36 2.95 10.76
CA SER A 425 -17.45 3.69 9.49
C SER A 425 -18.41 2.99 8.53
N LEU A 426 -19.36 3.74 7.98
CA LEU A 426 -20.36 3.27 7.01
C LEU A 426 -20.24 4.10 5.73
N LEU A 427 -19.83 3.45 4.65
CA LEU A 427 -19.83 4.00 3.30
C LEU A 427 -21.18 3.69 2.64
N THR A 428 -21.87 4.75 2.26
CA THR A 428 -23.14 4.72 1.56
C THR A 428 -22.93 5.27 0.16
N ARG A 429 -23.23 4.46 -0.85
CA ARG A 429 -23.11 4.84 -2.26
C ARG A 429 -24.48 4.79 -2.92
N TYR A 430 -24.86 5.83 -3.63
CA TYR A 430 -26.09 5.87 -4.42
C TYR A 430 -25.93 6.75 -5.66
N THR A 431 -26.94 6.75 -6.51
CA THR A 431 -26.98 7.55 -7.75
C THR A 431 -28.20 8.45 -7.78
N LEU A 432 -28.04 9.66 -8.32
CA LEU A 432 -29.13 10.60 -8.58
C LEU A 432 -29.11 11.04 -10.04
N PRO A 433 -30.27 11.25 -10.70
CA PRO A 433 -30.32 11.92 -11.99
C PRO A 433 -29.67 13.31 -11.91
N TYR A 434 -28.96 13.69 -12.97
CA TYR A 434 -28.30 14.99 -13.05
C TYR A 434 -28.43 15.58 -14.46
N GLU A 435 -29.18 16.67 -14.56
CA GLU A 435 -29.41 17.43 -15.81
C GLU A 435 -29.08 18.92 -15.60
N GLY A 436 -27.86 19.21 -15.15
CA GLY A 436 -27.37 20.56 -14.91
C GLY A 436 -27.73 21.16 -13.54
N GLU A 437 -28.68 20.56 -12.84
CA GLU A 437 -29.06 20.93 -11.47
C GLU A 437 -29.48 19.67 -10.69
N THR A 438 -29.14 19.60 -9.40
CA THR A 438 -29.73 18.63 -8.47
C THR A 438 -29.60 19.10 -7.02
N THR A 439 -30.47 18.60 -6.16
CA THR A 439 -30.41 18.83 -4.71
C THR A 439 -30.24 17.49 -4.01
N ILE A 440 -29.15 17.33 -3.28
CA ILE A 440 -28.96 16.26 -2.30
C ILE A 440 -29.38 16.85 -0.95
N GLU A 441 -30.53 16.41 -0.46
CA GLU A 441 -31.10 16.86 0.81
C GLU A 441 -31.64 15.66 1.57
N HIS A 442 -31.14 15.46 2.78
CA HIS A 442 -31.65 14.46 3.70
C HIS A 442 -31.36 14.86 5.16
N PRO A 443 -32.17 14.43 6.13
CA PRO A 443 -31.92 14.70 7.53
C PRO A 443 -30.69 13.95 8.05
N VAL A 444 -30.03 14.49 9.07
CA VAL A 444 -29.09 13.75 9.92
C VAL A 444 -29.78 13.34 11.22
N PHE A 445 -29.75 12.06 11.58
CA PHE A 445 -30.46 11.57 12.77
C PHE A 445 -29.70 11.75 14.09
N TYR A 446 -28.43 12.15 14.01
CA TYR A 446 -27.53 12.36 15.15
C TYR A 446 -26.76 13.66 14.95
N ASP A 447 -26.24 14.23 16.04
CA ASP A 447 -25.42 15.44 15.96
C ASP A 447 -24.19 15.19 15.09
N LEU A 448 -24.08 15.98 14.02
CA LEU A 448 -22.99 15.92 13.05
C LEU A 448 -21.93 16.95 13.43
N VAL A 449 -20.74 16.47 13.78
CA VAL A 449 -19.64 17.33 14.20
C VAL A 449 -19.00 18.02 13.00
N ASN A 450 -18.63 17.26 11.96
CA ASN A 450 -18.03 17.79 10.74
C ASN A 450 -18.53 17.06 9.48
N ALA A 451 -18.73 17.80 8.40
CA ALA A 451 -18.84 17.22 7.06
C ALA A 451 -17.86 17.90 6.09
N ASN A 452 -17.29 17.10 5.20
CA ASN A 452 -16.44 17.56 4.12
C ASN A 452 -17.05 17.11 2.80
N LEU A 453 -17.26 18.05 1.88
CA LEU A 453 -17.67 17.79 0.51
C LEU A 453 -16.46 17.93 -0.42
N VAL A 454 -16.24 16.91 -1.24
CA VAL A 454 -15.27 16.88 -2.33
C VAL A 454 -16.04 16.87 -3.64
N LEU A 455 -16.00 18.01 -4.34
CA LEU A 455 -16.68 18.22 -5.62
C LEU A 455 -15.63 18.31 -6.73
N PRO A 456 -15.68 17.49 -7.80
CA PRO A 456 -14.80 17.65 -8.95
C PRO A 456 -14.92 19.04 -9.58
N ASP A 457 -13.79 19.70 -9.88
CA ASP A 457 -13.75 21.01 -10.54
C ASP A 457 -13.95 20.85 -12.06
N VAL A 458 -15.18 20.50 -12.43
CA VAL A 458 -15.57 20.20 -13.83
C VAL A 458 -16.62 21.18 -14.37
N GLY A 459 -16.78 22.35 -13.77
CA GLY A 459 -17.78 23.35 -14.20
C GLY A 459 -19.14 23.23 -13.50
N VAL A 460 -19.24 22.34 -12.51
CA VAL A 460 -20.35 22.30 -11.54
C VAL A 460 -19.92 23.05 -10.29
N ALA A 461 -20.82 23.87 -9.74
CA ALA A 461 -20.61 24.63 -8.52
C ALA A 461 -21.64 24.24 -7.45
N LEU A 462 -21.23 24.35 -6.18
CA LEU A 462 -22.14 24.36 -5.05
C LEU A 462 -22.86 25.72 -5.01
N ASP A 463 -24.19 25.72 -4.94
CA ASP A 463 -24.97 26.91 -4.66
C ASP A 463 -24.92 27.24 -3.17
N ASP A 464 -24.58 28.49 -2.86
CA ASP A 464 -24.33 28.92 -1.49
C ASP A 464 -25.66 29.12 -0.75
N ASN A 465 -26.03 28.13 0.06
CA ASN A 465 -27.14 28.22 1.02
C ASN A 465 -26.70 28.74 2.39
N GLY A 466 -25.43 29.14 2.55
CA GLY A 466 -24.83 29.60 3.81
C GLY A 466 -24.43 28.48 4.78
N GLN A 467 -24.65 27.20 4.44
CA GLN A 467 -24.31 26.06 5.29
C GLN A 467 -22.85 25.62 5.16
N TRP A 468 -22.24 25.86 4.00
CA TRP A 468 -20.92 25.35 3.62
C TRP A 468 -19.87 26.47 3.56
N VAL A 469 -18.68 26.18 4.07
CA VAL A 469 -17.51 27.05 3.98
C VAL A 469 -16.56 26.48 2.94
N SER A 470 -16.25 27.25 1.90
CA SER A 470 -15.29 26.80 0.87
C SER A 470 -13.87 26.72 1.43
N GLY A 471 -13.22 25.57 1.20
CA GLY A 471 -11.79 25.34 1.41
C GLY A 471 -10.93 25.66 0.19
N GLY A 472 -11.55 26.07 -0.93
CA GLY A 472 -10.87 26.36 -2.20
C GLY A 472 -10.59 25.11 -3.05
N ALA A 473 -9.92 25.35 -4.19
CA ALA A 473 -9.51 24.29 -5.11
C ALA A 473 -8.25 23.56 -4.63
N GLN A 474 -8.24 22.24 -4.79
CA GLN A 474 -7.16 21.34 -4.45
C GLN A 474 -6.86 20.44 -5.66
N SER A 475 -5.59 20.09 -5.86
CA SER A 475 -5.18 19.12 -6.90
C SER A 475 -4.70 17.83 -6.24
N LEU A 476 -5.21 16.70 -6.71
CA LEU A 476 -4.79 15.36 -6.30
C LEU A 476 -4.67 14.47 -7.55
N ASP A 477 -3.49 13.86 -7.75
CA ASP A 477 -3.21 12.94 -8.86
C ASP A 477 -3.61 13.44 -10.26
N GLY A 478 -3.42 14.74 -10.51
CA GLY A 478 -3.73 15.38 -11.79
C GLY A 478 -5.20 15.78 -11.97
N SER A 479 -6.07 15.49 -11.00
CA SER A 479 -7.46 15.93 -10.96
C SER A 479 -7.63 17.12 -9.99
N ASN A 480 -8.52 18.04 -10.34
CA ASN A 480 -8.84 19.20 -9.50
C ASN A 480 -10.19 19.00 -8.82
N PHE A 481 -10.26 19.39 -7.56
CA PHE A 481 -11.45 19.30 -6.73
C PHE A 481 -11.66 20.60 -5.95
N LEU A 482 -12.92 20.93 -5.70
CA LEU A 482 -13.35 21.97 -4.78
C LEU A 482 -13.69 21.30 -3.44
N SER A 483 -13.14 21.82 -2.36
CA SER A 483 -13.45 21.37 -1.01
C SER A 483 -14.41 22.33 -0.33
N TYR A 484 -15.38 21.78 0.39
CA TYR A 484 -16.26 22.54 1.27
C TYR A 484 -16.37 21.84 2.62
N ALA A 485 -16.47 22.62 3.69
CA ALA A 485 -16.60 22.13 5.06
C ALA A 485 -17.87 22.67 5.71
N LEU A 486 -18.51 21.83 6.50
CA LEU A 486 -19.67 22.13 7.33
C LEU A 486 -19.38 21.60 8.74
N SER A 487 -19.76 22.35 9.77
CA SER A 487 -19.52 21.96 11.16
C SER A 487 -20.75 22.19 12.04
N ASN A 488 -20.94 21.31 13.02
CA ASN A 488 -21.98 21.39 14.06
C ASN A 488 -23.40 21.49 13.50
N LEU A 489 -23.83 20.45 12.78
CA LEU A 489 -25.21 20.33 12.32
C LEU A 489 -26.01 19.47 13.34
N PRO A 490 -27.02 20.04 14.04
CA PRO A 490 -27.77 19.31 15.05
C PRO A 490 -28.59 18.16 14.47
N ALA A 491 -28.81 17.11 15.27
CA ALA A 491 -29.73 16.03 14.95
C ALA A 491 -31.12 16.57 14.54
N GLY A 492 -31.68 15.99 13.48
CA GLY A 492 -32.95 16.39 12.86
C GLY A 492 -32.84 17.55 11.86
N SER A 493 -31.66 18.15 11.69
CA SER A 493 -31.43 19.15 10.62
C SER A 493 -31.11 18.47 9.29
N ASP A 494 -31.32 19.18 8.18
CA ASP A 494 -31.00 18.66 6.85
C ASP A 494 -29.55 18.97 6.45
N LEU A 495 -28.86 17.95 5.92
CA LEU A 495 -27.64 18.13 5.15
C LEU A 495 -28.04 18.47 3.72
N THR A 496 -27.76 19.69 3.26
CA THR A 496 -28.25 20.19 1.98
C THR A 496 -27.08 20.56 1.08
N ILE A 497 -27.02 19.94 -0.11
CA ILE A 497 -26.03 20.22 -1.16
C ILE A 497 -26.81 20.51 -2.44
N ILE A 498 -26.75 21.77 -2.88
CA ILE A 498 -27.41 22.23 -4.12
C ILE A 498 -26.33 22.38 -5.17
N LEU A 499 -26.44 21.64 -6.27
CA LEU A 499 -25.44 21.61 -7.34
C LEU A 499 -26.01 22.27 -8.59
N ASN A 500 -25.26 23.19 -9.18
CA ASN A 500 -25.62 23.91 -10.39
C ASN A 500 -24.47 23.90 -11.40
N GLY A 501 -24.78 23.67 -12.67
CA GLY A 501 -23.83 23.73 -13.78
C GLY A 501 -23.78 22.44 -14.60
N GLU A 502 -23.25 22.53 -15.80
CA GLU A 502 -23.08 21.36 -16.68
C GLU A 502 -21.65 20.83 -16.54
N PRO A 503 -21.44 19.56 -16.14
CA PRO A 503 -20.11 19.00 -16.03
C PRO A 503 -19.47 18.99 -17.42
N THR A 504 -18.23 19.44 -17.49
CA THR A 504 -17.40 19.42 -18.72
C THR A 504 -16.73 18.07 -18.93
N GLN A 505 -16.58 17.30 -17.86
CA GLN A 505 -16.00 15.96 -17.82
C GLN A 505 -16.86 15.04 -16.95
N VAL A 506 -17.04 13.80 -17.38
CA VAL A 506 -17.79 12.75 -16.69
C VAL A 506 -17.00 11.44 -16.70
N THR A 507 -17.33 10.53 -15.79
CA THR A 507 -16.74 9.19 -15.72
C THR A 507 -17.65 8.20 -16.47
N ASP A 508 -17.07 7.43 -17.38
CA ASP A 508 -17.78 6.38 -18.11
C ASP A 508 -18.00 5.11 -17.26
N GLY A 509 -18.78 4.15 -17.77
CA GLY A 509 -19.02 2.87 -17.09
C GLY A 509 -17.78 1.98 -16.89
N SER A 510 -16.63 2.34 -17.48
CA SER A 510 -15.33 1.68 -17.30
C SER A 510 -14.40 2.43 -16.35
N GLY A 511 -14.85 3.56 -15.77
CA GLY A 511 -14.05 4.38 -14.85
C GLY A 511 -13.14 5.40 -15.54
N ASN A 512 -13.26 5.62 -16.85
CA ASN A 512 -12.45 6.61 -17.56
C ASN A 512 -13.10 7.99 -17.52
N THR A 513 -12.29 9.03 -17.32
CA THR A 513 -12.73 10.42 -17.49
C THR A 513 -12.86 10.75 -18.98
N ILE A 514 -14.05 11.14 -19.42
CA ILE A 514 -14.38 11.54 -20.78
C ILE A 514 -15.00 12.93 -20.80
N ALA A 515 -14.95 13.61 -21.96
CA ALA A 515 -15.67 14.87 -22.13
C ALA A 515 -17.18 14.63 -22.07
N ALA A 516 -17.92 15.48 -21.35
CA ALA A 516 -19.35 15.33 -21.23
C ALA A 516 -20.08 15.52 -22.58
N PRO A 517 -21.13 14.74 -22.86
CA PRO A 517 -21.90 14.89 -24.10
C PRO A 517 -22.57 16.27 -24.16
N ARG A 518 -22.19 17.10 -25.14
CA ARG A 518 -22.77 18.44 -25.30
C ARG A 518 -24.24 18.36 -25.75
N SER A 519 -25.12 19.07 -25.06
CA SER A 519 -26.50 19.35 -25.48
C SER A 519 -26.54 20.14 -26.80
N GLN A 520 -26.72 19.45 -27.92
CA GLN A 520 -26.76 20.07 -29.27
C GLN A 520 -27.99 20.98 -29.49
N THR A 521 -29.02 20.89 -28.66
CA THR A 521 -30.28 21.65 -28.80
C THR A 521 -30.12 23.13 -28.49
N ASN A 522 -29.29 23.50 -27.51
CA ASN A 522 -29.08 24.90 -27.14
C ASN A 522 -28.12 25.65 -28.09
N GLU A 523 -27.10 24.98 -28.64
CA GLU A 523 -26.21 25.57 -29.65
C GLU A 523 -26.95 25.82 -30.98
N LEU A 524 -27.91 24.95 -31.35
CA LEU A 524 -28.71 25.15 -32.56
C LEU A 524 -29.71 26.33 -32.41
N LEU A 525 -30.21 26.60 -31.21
CA LEU A 525 -31.09 27.74 -30.92
C LEU A 525 -30.33 29.07 -30.95
N ILE A 526 -29.11 29.11 -30.40
CA ILE A 526 -28.25 30.30 -30.42
C ILE A 526 -27.72 30.54 -31.85
N GLY A 527 -27.24 29.49 -32.51
CA GLY A 527 -26.80 29.54 -33.90
C GLY A 527 -27.95 29.92 -34.84
N GLY A 528 -29.13 29.31 -34.68
CA GLY A 528 -30.33 29.61 -35.45
C GLY A 528 -30.87 31.04 -35.21
N GLY A 529 -30.82 31.52 -33.97
CA GLY A 529 -31.20 32.89 -33.61
C GLY A 529 -30.26 33.94 -34.24
N VAL A 530 -28.95 33.73 -34.17
CA VAL A 530 -27.96 34.61 -34.81
C VAL A 530 -28.11 34.58 -36.33
N LEU A 531 -28.38 33.42 -36.92
CA LEU A 531 -28.58 33.27 -38.35
C LEU A 531 -29.89 33.94 -38.82
N LEU A 532 -30.95 33.89 -38.02
CA LEU A 532 -32.20 34.62 -38.27
C LEU A 532 -32.02 36.14 -38.15
N ILE A 533 -31.26 36.61 -37.16
CA ILE A 533 -30.94 38.04 -37.02
C ILE A 533 -30.07 38.50 -38.19
N ALA A 534 -29.04 37.74 -38.57
CA ALA A 534 -28.21 38.02 -39.72
C ALA A 534 -29.02 38.04 -41.03
N ALA A 535 -29.95 37.10 -41.21
CA ALA A 535 -30.87 37.07 -42.34
C ALA A 535 -31.82 38.28 -42.34
N ALA A 536 -32.36 38.68 -41.19
CA ALA A 536 -33.21 39.86 -41.05
C ALA A 536 -32.45 41.16 -41.37
N VAL A 537 -31.20 41.29 -40.90
CA VAL A 537 -30.32 42.42 -41.22
C VAL A 537 -29.96 42.45 -42.70
N ALA A 538 -29.67 41.30 -43.31
CA ALA A 538 -29.42 41.18 -44.75
C ALA A 538 -30.66 41.55 -45.57
N ILE A 539 -31.85 41.07 -45.19
CA ILE A 539 -33.13 41.41 -45.84
C ILE A 539 -33.44 42.91 -45.67
N TYR A 540 -33.18 43.49 -44.49
CA TYR A 540 -33.32 44.92 -44.26
C TYR A 540 -32.38 45.74 -45.17
N PHE A 541 -31.11 45.35 -45.29
CA PHE A 541 -30.16 46.02 -46.19
C PHE A 541 -30.53 45.86 -47.67
N ILE A 542 -31.00 44.70 -48.09
CA ILE A 542 -31.42 44.43 -49.47
C ILE A 542 -32.70 45.21 -49.82
N SER A 543 -33.68 45.25 -48.91
CA SER A 543 -34.91 46.02 -49.10
C SER A 543 -34.65 47.53 -49.11
N ASN A 544 -33.77 48.01 -48.24
CA ASN A 544 -33.38 49.43 -48.19
C ASN A 544 -32.52 49.85 -49.39
N ARG A 545 -31.70 48.93 -49.95
CA ARG A 545 -31.02 49.16 -51.23
C ARG A 545 -31.98 49.15 -52.41
N ARG A 546 -33.05 48.36 -52.38
CA ARG A 546 -34.09 48.38 -53.43
C ARG A 546 -34.92 49.66 -53.42
N THR A 547 -35.26 50.20 -52.25
CA THR A 547 -35.92 51.51 -52.14
C THR A 547 -34.98 52.66 -52.55
N ALA A 548 -33.68 52.58 -52.22
CA ALA A 548 -32.67 53.52 -52.69
C ALA A 548 -32.42 53.43 -54.22
N ALA A 549 -32.42 52.22 -54.80
CA ALA A 549 -32.27 52.01 -56.23
C ALA A 549 -33.49 52.48 -57.05
N LEU A 550 -34.70 52.37 -56.50
CA LEU A 550 -35.91 52.93 -57.10
C LEU A 550 -35.96 54.47 -57.01
N ALA A 551 -35.31 55.07 -55.99
CA ALA A 551 -35.16 56.52 -55.87
C ALA A 551 -34.02 57.09 -56.75
N ALA A 552 -32.94 56.34 -56.97
CA ALA A 552 -31.79 56.73 -57.79
C ALA A 552 -32.03 56.60 -59.31
N ALA A 553 -33.08 55.89 -59.75
CA ALA A 553 -33.47 55.79 -61.15
C ALA A 553 -34.19 57.05 -61.70
N ALA A 554 -34.34 58.10 -60.88
CA ALA A 554 -35.00 59.36 -61.27
C ALA A 554 -34.03 60.53 -61.55
N THR A 555 -32.72 60.30 -61.59
CA THR A 555 -31.75 61.36 -61.91
C THR A 555 -30.75 60.90 -62.97
N VAL A 556 -30.91 61.50 -64.16
CA VAL A 556 -30.08 61.33 -65.36
C VAL A 556 -28.64 61.78 -65.07
N PRO A 557 -27.61 60.94 -65.31
CA PRO A 557 -26.22 61.40 -65.26
C PRO A 557 -25.87 62.23 -66.51
N PRO A 558 -25.05 63.28 -66.39
CA PRO A 558 -24.62 64.09 -67.53
C PRO A 558 -23.68 63.30 -68.46
N GLU A 559 -23.90 63.49 -69.75
CA GLU A 559 -23.20 62.87 -70.88
C GLU A 559 -21.73 63.36 -70.96
N PRO A 560 -20.73 62.46 -70.96
CA PRO A 560 -19.33 62.83 -71.14
C PRO A 560 -19.03 63.16 -72.62
N PRO A 561 -18.21 64.18 -72.90
CA PRO A 561 -17.96 64.65 -74.25
C PRO A 561 -17.14 63.65 -75.07
N ALA A 562 -17.59 63.40 -76.30
CA ALA A 562 -16.95 62.51 -77.27
C ALA A 562 -15.54 63.01 -77.67
N PRO A 563 -14.49 62.18 -77.59
CA PRO A 563 -13.19 62.50 -78.16
C PRO A 563 -13.22 62.48 -79.70
N PRO A 564 -12.39 63.30 -80.36
CA PRO A 564 -12.47 63.59 -81.79
C PRO A 564 -12.07 62.39 -82.66
N GLU A 565 -12.86 62.15 -83.71
CA GLU A 565 -12.58 61.16 -84.77
C GLU A 565 -11.28 61.49 -85.51
N LEU A 566 -10.38 60.50 -85.60
CA LEU A 566 -9.23 60.55 -86.48
C LEU A 566 -9.70 60.43 -87.95
N PRO A 567 -9.26 61.32 -88.86
CA PRO A 567 -9.72 61.36 -90.23
C PRO A 567 -9.32 60.10 -91.02
N PRO A 568 -10.15 59.65 -91.98
CA PRO A 568 -9.99 58.37 -92.66
C PRO A 568 -8.73 58.37 -93.53
N GLY A 569 -7.82 57.41 -93.28
CA GLY A 569 -6.59 57.21 -94.05
C GLY A 569 -5.31 56.95 -93.23
N ALA A 570 -5.38 56.80 -91.91
CA ALA A 570 -4.21 56.48 -91.09
C ALA A 570 -3.77 55.00 -91.26
N PRO A 571 -2.47 54.70 -91.43
CA PRO A 571 -1.97 53.34 -91.52
C PRO A 571 -2.11 52.59 -90.18
N ALA A 572 -2.13 51.25 -90.24
CA ALA A 572 -2.20 50.39 -89.05
C ALA A 572 -1.12 50.76 -88.02
N PRO A 573 -1.41 50.67 -86.71
CA PRO A 573 -0.53 51.15 -85.65
C PRO A 573 0.83 50.47 -85.72
N GLY A 574 1.89 51.24 -85.48
CA GLY A 574 3.25 50.75 -85.48
C GLY A 574 3.51 49.83 -84.29
N ARG A 575 4.45 48.90 -84.43
CA ARG A 575 4.85 47.93 -83.40
C ARG A 575 5.04 48.55 -82.00
N ASP A 576 5.56 49.78 -81.93
CA ASP A 576 5.81 50.48 -80.66
C ASP A 576 4.52 50.93 -79.95
N GLU A 577 3.45 51.25 -80.70
CA GLU A 577 2.13 51.58 -80.11
C GLU A 577 1.43 50.33 -79.56
N ILE A 578 1.62 49.19 -80.21
CA ILE A 578 1.06 47.91 -79.77
C ILE A 578 1.79 47.43 -78.51
N LEU A 579 3.11 47.63 -78.42
CA LEU A 579 3.88 47.35 -77.20
C LEU A 579 3.44 48.24 -76.03
N LEU A 580 3.14 49.51 -76.27
CA LEU A 580 2.61 50.41 -75.23
C LEU A 580 1.23 49.95 -74.73
N ALA A 581 0.35 49.54 -75.66
CA ALA A 581 -0.98 49.03 -75.33
C ALA A 581 -0.92 47.71 -74.52
N ILE A 582 0.09 46.87 -74.74
CA ILE A 582 0.32 45.68 -73.90
C ILE A 582 0.82 46.07 -72.51
N ALA A 583 1.69 47.06 -72.40
CA ALA A 583 2.18 47.53 -71.09
C ALA A 583 1.04 48.12 -70.24
N ASP A 584 0.18 48.96 -70.82
CA ASP A 584 -0.97 49.53 -70.12
C ASP A 584 -1.97 48.45 -69.68
N LEU A 585 -2.12 47.38 -70.47
CA LEU A 585 -2.95 46.23 -70.14
C LEU A 585 -2.35 45.37 -69.01
N ASP A 586 -1.03 45.18 -69.00
CA ASP A 586 -0.30 44.48 -67.93
C ASP A 586 -0.45 45.23 -66.60
N ASP A 587 -0.30 46.57 -66.61
CA ASP A 587 -0.48 47.43 -65.45
C ASP A 587 -1.93 47.40 -64.90
N ALA A 588 -2.93 47.38 -65.78
CA ALA A 588 -4.34 47.29 -65.38
C ALA A 588 -4.67 45.93 -64.71
N TYR A 589 -4.03 44.85 -65.16
CA TYR A 589 -4.18 43.54 -64.55
C TYR A 589 -3.51 43.46 -63.17
N GLU A 590 -2.29 44.00 -63.02
CA GLU A 590 -1.61 44.05 -61.72
C GLU A 590 -2.39 44.87 -60.68
N ARG A 591 -3.13 45.90 -61.11
CA ARG A 591 -4.02 46.68 -60.24
C ARG A 591 -5.36 45.99 -59.94
N GLY A 592 -5.65 44.83 -60.52
CA GLY A 592 -6.90 44.08 -60.34
C GLY A 592 -8.12 44.74 -61.00
N GLU A 593 -7.91 45.64 -61.97
CA GLU A 593 -8.97 46.37 -62.66
C GLU A 593 -9.67 45.50 -63.73
N ILE A 594 -9.04 44.40 -64.13
CA ILE A 594 -9.55 43.44 -65.12
C ILE A 594 -9.35 42.00 -64.63
N THR A 595 -10.24 41.10 -65.06
CA THR A 595 -10.16 39.67 -64.71
C THR A 595 -9.08 38.96 -65.53
N GLU A 596 -8.51 37.88 -65.00
CA GLU A 596 -7.43 37.13 -65.66
C GLU A 596 -7.83 36.60 -67.04
N GLU A 597 -9.08 36.15 -67.20
CA GLU A 597 -9.59 35.67 -68.49
C GLU A 597 -9.73 36.79 -69.54
N ALA A 598 -10.17 37.99 -69.13
CA ALA A 598 -10.25 39.15 -70.03
C ALA A 598 -8.85 39.70 -70.38
N TYR A 599 -7.93 39.67 -69.42
CA TYR A 599 -6.53 40.03 -69.61
C TYR A 599 -5.84 39.13 -70.64
N GLN A 600 -5.93 37.80 -70.47
CA GLN A 600 -5.31 36.83 -71.37
C GLN A 600 -5.86 36.96 -72.81
N ALA A 601 -7.18 37.09 -72.97
CA ALA A 601 -7.80 37.24 -74.27
C ALA A 601 -7.34 38.52 -75.00
N ARG A 602 -7.35 39.66 -74.31
CA ARG A 602 -6.98 40.94 -74.93
C ARG A 602 -5.49 41.05 -75.22
N ARG A 603 -4.66 40.46 -74.36
CA ARG A 603 -3.21 40.42 -74.56
C ARG A 603 -2.82 39.52 -75.75
N GLN A 604 -3.58 38.46 -75.99
CA GLN A 604 -3.40 37.60 -77.16
C GLN A 604 -3.69 38.37 -78.46
N GLU A 605 -4.81 39.11 -78.52
CA GLU A 605 -5.17 39.92 -79.70
C GLU A 605 -4.11 40.99 -80.01
N LEU A 606 -3.56 41.66 -78.98
CA LEU A 606 -2.52 42.65 -79.17
C LEU A 606 -1.19 42.03 -79.63
N LYS A 607 -0.87 40.81 -79.19
CA LYS A 607 0.32 40.07 -79.68
C LYS A 607 0.17 39.61 -81.12
N GLU A 608 -1.04 39.29 -81.57
CA GLU A 608 -1.31 38.89 -82.96
C GLU A 608 -1.18 40.07 -83.94
N LEU A 609 -1.23 41.31 -83.44
CA LEU A 609 -1.03 42.53 -84.21
C LEU A 609 0.46 43.00 -84.25
N LEU A 610 1.34 42.35 -83.48
CA LEU A 610 2.74 42.71 -83.21
C LEU A 610 3.72 41.87 -84.05
#